data_AF-A0A8S1TQJ4-F1
#
_entry.id   AF-A0A8S1TQJ4-F1
#
_cell.length_a   1.000
_cell.length_b   1.000
_cell.length_c   1.000
_cell.angle_alpha   90.00
_cell.angle_beta   90.00
_cell.angle_gamma   90.00
#
_symmetry.space_group_name_H-M   'P 1'
#
loop_
_entity.id
_entity.type
_entity.pdbx_description
1 polymer ?
#
loop_
_entity_poly.entity_id
_entity_poly.type
_entity_poly.pdbx_seq_one_letter_code
_entity_poly.pdbx_strand_id
1 'polypeptide(L)'
;MNFYEVIEHEDNYVVMKVSKEQFLMFQSMIQSQMTNEVNQVDGVSQDFSRRIVPFFMNQFSIWAKQTNDNSLASVSTILQKLKDEKRSNQKKFELGDLKKIFNPKNSKKYKLVKEAWEAFLSSRHIRDCIQRNQKTKPGSRIQYMVAIQILINELQRPFPYDKFLSKYKKAYQNRILPAEYIQPFSEFCSQSMYQEDENSTIFILGGSC
;
A
#
# COMPACT_ATOMS: atom_id res chain seq x y z
N MET A 1 36.03 -10.44 -14.90
CA MET A 1 35.21 -9.53 -15.74
C MET A 1 34.23 -8.85 -14.82
N ASN A 2 34.15 -7.52 -14.85
CA ASN A 2 33.16 -6.81 -14.05
C ASN A 2 31.78 -7.04 -14.68
N PHE A 3 30.85 -7.55 -13.87
CA PHE A 3 29.50 -7.97 -14.29
C PHE A 3 28.50 -6.80 -14.41
N TYR A 4 28.98 -5.59 -14.18
CA TYR A 4 28.23 -4.35 -14.17
C TYR A 4 29.21 -3.18 -14.28
N GLU A 5 28.71 -2.05 -14.74
CA GLU A 5 29.41 -0.78 -14.72
C GLU A 5 28.67 0.15 -13.76
N VAL A 6 29.38 0.71 -12.77
CA VAL A 6 28.82 1.75 -11.90
C VAL A 6 28.99 3.08 -12.62
N ILE A 7 27.87 3.70 -12.97
CA ILE A 7 27.85 5.02 -13.64
C ILE A 7 28.02 6.13 -12.60
N GLU A 8 27.35 5.97 -11.45
CA GLU A 8 27.33 6.98 -10.40
C GLU A 8 27.16 6.31 -9.03
N HIS A 9 27.79 6.89 -8.03
CA HIS A 9 27.74 6.40 -6.66
C HIS A 9 27.67 7.58 -5.69
N GLU A 10 26.56 7.67 -4.97
CA GLU A 10 26.37 8.58 -3.84
C GLU A 10 26.07 7.80 -2.56
N ASP A 11 26.16 8.46 -1.41
CA ASP A 11 25.96 7.87 -0.08
C ASP A 11 24.63 7.10 0.07
N ASN A 12 23.62 7.42 -0.76
CA ASN A 12 22.27 6.89 -0.65
C ASN A 12 21.79 6.11 -1.89
N TYR A 13 22.53 6.12 -3.00
CA TYR A 13 22.14 5.40 -4.21
C TYR A 13 23.33 5.08 -5.12
N VAL A 14 23.14 4.07 -5.96
CA VAL A 14 24.10 3.64 -6.99
C VAL A 14 23.39 3.55 -8.33
N VAL A 15 23.93 4.20 -9.36
CA VAL A 15 23.47 4.04 -10.73
C VAL A 15 24.34 2.99 -11.41
N MET A 16 23.71 1.95 -11.94
CA MET A 16 24.40 0.81 -12.54
C MET A 16 23.93 0.58 -13.97
N LYS A 17 24.87 0.23 -14.84
CA LYS A 17 24.63 -0.31 -16.18
C LYS A 17 24.97 -1.79 -16.20
N VAL A 18 24.04 -2.59 -16.67
CA VAL A 18 24.19 -4.06 -16.82
C VAL A 18 23.70 -4.49 -18.19
N SER A 19 24.08 -5.68 -18.63
CA SER A 19 23.44 -6.28 -19.82
C SER A 19 21.98 -6.61 -19.55
N LYS A 20 21.16 -6.66 -20.61
CA LYS A 20 19.73 -6.99 -20.50
C LYS A 20 19.47 -8.33 -19.83
N GLU A 21 20.26 -9.35 -20.15
CA GLU A 21 20.15 -10.68 -19.54
C GLU A 21 20.44 -10.63 -18.03
N GLN A 22 21.46 -9.88 -17.62
CA GLN A 22 21.79 -9.70 -16.21
C GLN A 22 20.71 -8.89 -15.47
N PHE A 23 20.15 -7.84 -16.08
CA PHE A 23 19.03 -7.11 -15.51
C PHE A 23 17.84 -8.04 -15.24
N LEU A 24 17.49 -8.89 -16.22
CA LEU A 24 16.42 -9.88 -16.07
C LEU A 24 16.74 -10.90 -14.97
N MET A 25 18.00 -11.36 -14.85
CA MET A 25 18.41 -12.21 -13.74
C MET A 25 18.27 -11.50 -12.39
N PHE A 26 18.75 -10.27 -12.25
CA PHE A 26 18.59 -9.46 -11.04
C PHE A 26 17.12 -9.27 -10.67
N GLN A 27 16.29 -8.91 -11.64
CA GLN A 27 14.85 -8.75 -11.47
C GLN A 27 14.21 -10.07 -11.02
N SER A 28 14.58 -11.19 -11.64
CA SER A 28 14.10 -12.52 -11.24
C SER A 28 14.55 -12.92 -9.83
N MET A 29 15.77 -12.56 -9.43
CA MET A 29 16.29 -12.84 -8.08
C MET A 29 15.56 -12.01 -7.03
N ILE A 30 15.38 -10.71 -7.26
CA ILE A 30 14.59 -9.82 -6.38
C ILE A 30 13.15 -10.35 -6.29
N GLN A 31 12.55 -10.70 -7.43
CA GLN A 31 11.21 -11.27 -7.46
C GLN A 31 11.15 -12.61 -6.72
N SER A 32 12.16 -13.48 -6.82
CA SER A 32 12.22 -14.77 -6.12
C SER A 32 12.41 -14.61 -4.60
N GLN A 33 13.23 -13.66 -4.16
CA GLN A 33 13.42 -13.34 -2.74
C GLN A 33 12.12 -12.77 -2.16
N MET A 34 11.47 -11.86 -2.89
CA MET A 34 10.15 -11.33 -2.54
C MET A 34 9.08 -12.43 -2.52
N THR A 35 9.10 -13.35 -3.48
CA THR A 35 8.15 -14.48 -3.52
C THR A 35 8.37 -15.43 -2.36
N ASN A 36 9.62 -15.64 -1.94
CA ASN A 36 9.95 -16.42 -0.75
C ASN A 36 9.54 -15.70 0.55
N GLU A 37 9.68 -14.38 0.63
CA GLU A 37 9.14 -13.61 1.75
C GLU A 37 7.60 -13.62 1.77
N VAL A 38 6.94 -13.51 0.61
CA VAL A 38 5.47 -13.60 0.45
C VAL A 38 4.96 -15.00 0.80
N ASN A 39 5.69 -16.05 0.43
CA ASN A 39 5.39 -17.44 0.79
C ASN A 39 5.62 -17.75 2.28
N GLN A 40 6.39 -16.90 2.98
CA GLN A 40 6.56 -16.94 4.44
C GLN A 40 5.65 -15.96 5.18
N VAL A 41 4.80 -15.19 4.47
CA VAL A 41 3.73 -14.45 5.13
C VAL A 41 2.68 -15.46 5.56
N ASP A 42 2.83 -15.96 6.79
CA ASP A 42 1.73 -16.51 7.55
C ASP A 42 0.54 -15.55 7.38
N GLY A 43 -0.55 -16.11 6.84
CA GLY A 43 -1.70 -15.33 6.38
C GLY A 43 -2.10 -14.26 7.39
N VAL A 44 -2.63 -13.15 6.88
CA VAL A 44 -3.06 -12.01 7.70
C VAL A 44 -3.96 -12.49 8.84
N SER A 45 -3.45 -12.46 10.08
CA SER A 45 -4.19 -12.99 11.23
C SER A 45 -5.49 -12.22 11.45
N GLN A 46 -6.48 -12.84 12.09
CA GLN A 46 -7.73 -12.16 12.41
C GLN A 46 -7.49 -10.88 13.24
N ASP A 47 -6.50 -10.91 14.12
CA ASP A 47 -6.08 -9.76 14.90
C ASP A 47 -5.39 -8.68 14.07
N PHE A 48 -4.68 -9.05 13.01
CA PHE A 48 -4.22 -8.08 12.02
C PHE A 48 -5.38 -7.48 11.23
N SER A 49 -6.34 -8.29 10.78
CA SER A 49 -7.51 -7.81 10.02
C SER A 49 -8.31 -6.74 10.78
N ARG A 50 -8.42 -6.88 12.11
CA ARG A 50 -9.06 -5.88 12.99
C ARG A 50 -8.28 -4.55 13.05
N ARG A 51 -6.97 -4.57 12.80
CA ARG A 51 -6.08 -3.40 12.84
C ARG A 51 -5.98 -2.66 11.51
N ILE A 52 -6.32 -3.30 10.39
CA ILE A 52 -6.27 -2.70 9.05
C ILE A 52 -7.05 -1.39 9.01
N VAL A 53 -8.36 -1.43 9.25
CA VAL A 53 -9.19 -0.22 9.09
C VAL A 53 -8.78 0.93 10.01
N PRO A 54 -8.59 0.72 11.33
CA PRO A 54 -8.10 1.78 12.21
C PRO A 54 -6.78 2.39 11.75
N PHE A 55 -5.84 1.58 11.27
CA PHE A 55 -4.55 2.04 10.77
C PHE A 55 -4.72 2.93 9.53
N PHE A 56 -5.33 2.41 8.47
CA PHE A 56 -5.43 3.12 7.19
C PHE A 56 -6.31 4.36 7.27
N MET A 57 -7.42 4.31 8.00
CA MET A 57 -8.27 5.49 8.23
C MET A 57 -7.54 6.58 9.01
N ASN A 58 -6.66 6.20 9.95
CA ASN A 58 -5.86 7.18 10.66
C ASN A 58 -4.80 7.82 9.75
N GLN A 59 -4.12 7.03 8.92
CA GLN A 59 -3.17 7.56 7.92
C GLN A 59 -3.87 8.47 6.90
N PHE A 60 -5.06 8.09 6.43
CA PHE A 60 -5.88 8.91 5.55
C PHE A 60 -6.27 10.25 6.18
N SER A 61 -6.67 10.23 7.45
CA SER A 61 -6.99 11.46 8.18
C SER A 61 -5.78 12.38 8.36
N ILE A 62 -4.57 11.82 8.48
CA ILE A 62 -3.32 12.60 8.55
C ILE A 62 -3.00 13.18 7.19
N TRP A 63 -3.06 12.36 6.14
CA TRP A 63 -2.81 12.77 4.76
C TRP A 63 -3.73 13.91 4.31
N ALA A 64 -5.04 13.80 4.60
CA ALA A 64 -6.02 14.84 4.28
C ALA A 64 -5.79 16.14 5.06
N LYS A 65 -5.14 16.09 6.24
CA LYS A 65 -4.76 17.28 7.03
C LYS A 65 -3.50 17.95 6.53
N GLN A 66 -2.56 17.17 5.99
CA GLN A 66 -1.24 17.65 5.58
C GLN A 66 -1.22 18.22 4.16
N THR A 67 -2.23 17.92 3.35
CA THR A 67 -2.30 18.39 1.97
C THR A 67 -2.99 19.75 1.91
N ASN A 68 -2.33 20.76 1.33
CA ASN A 68 -2.85 22.13 1.16
C ASN A 68 -3.88 22.24 0.01
N ASP A 69 -4.80 21.29 -0.07
CA ASP A 69 -5.88 21.25 -1.06
C ASP A 69 -7.22 21.51 -0.36
N ASN A 70 -7.98 22.49 -0.87
CA ASN A 70 -9.31 22.86 -0.35
C ASN A 70 -10.29 21.69 -0.30
N SER A 71 -10.20 20.75 -1.25
CA SER A 71 -11.03 19.54 -1.26
C SER A 71 -10.69 18.60 -0.10
N LEU A 72 -9.40 18.47 0.23
CA LEU A 72 -8.92 17.63 1.34
C LEU A 72 -9.13 18.28 2.70
N ALA A 73 -9.16 19.62 2.79
CA ALA A 73 -9.58 20.33 4.00
C ALA A 73 -11.03 19.99 4.39
N SER A 74 -11.92 19.86 3.40
CA SER A 74 -13.30 19.43 3.62
C SER A 74 -13.37 17.96 4.07
N VAL A 75 -12.58 17.09 3.46
CA VAL A 75 -12.47 15.67 3.85
C VAL A 75 -11.97 15.54 5.30
N SER A 76 -10.89 16.24 5.65
CA SER A 76 -10.34 16.30 7.01
C SER A 76 -11.40 16.72 8.03
N THR A 77 -12.19 17.75 7.72
CA THR A 77 -13.29 18.22 8.56
C THR A 77 -14.36 17.15 8.75
N ILE A 78 -14.75 16.44 7.68
CA ILE A 78 -15.75 15.36 7.76
C ILE A 78 -15.22 14.19 8.62
N LEU A 79 -13.96 13.81 8.44
CA LEU A 79 -13.31 12.75 9.23
C LEU A 79 -13.21 13.12 10.71
N GLN A 80 -12.91 14.38 11.01
CA GLN A 80 -12.88 14.90 12.37
C GLN A 80 -14.26 14.84 13.03
N LYS A 81 -15.32 15.26 12.33
CA LYS A 81 -16.71 15.11 12.80
C LYS A 81 -17.08 13.66 13.10
N LEU A 82 -16.68 12.71 12.26
CA LEU A 82 -16.91 11.28 12.52
C LEU A 82 -16.23 10.79 13.81
N LYS A 83 -15.06 11.35 14.17
CA LYS A 83 -14.41 11.04 15.45
C LYS A 83 -15.11 11.70 16.62
N ASP A 84 -15.60 12.92 16.45
CA ASP A 84 -16.23 13.69 17.52
C ASP A 84 -17.66 13.22 17.85
N GLU A 85 -18.37 12.63 16.88
CA GLU A 85 -19.66 11.95 17.10
C GLU A 85 -19.55 10.68 17.97
N LYS A 86 -18.34 10.19 18.25
CA LYS A 86 -18.14 8.94 18.99
C LYS A 86 -18.18 9.16 20.49
N ARG A 87 -18.90 8.24 21.16
CA ARG A 87 -18.96 8.16 22.63
C ARG A 87 -17.67 7.63 23.27
N SER A 88 -16.86 6.87 22.52
CA SER A 88 -15.62 6.29 23.05
C SER A 88 -14.54 7.36 23.25
N ASN A 89 -13.92 7.39 24.44
CA ASN A 89 -12.84 8.31 24.78
C ASN A 89 -11.63 8.19 23.84
N GLN A 90 -11.38 7.00 23.27
CA GLN A 90 -10.25 6.81 22.36
C GLN A 90 -10.50 7.43 20.98
N LYS A 91 -11.76 7.70 20.61
CA LYS A 91 -12.19 8.27 19.31
C LYS A 91 -11.50 7.63 18.09
N LYS A 92 -11.16 6.33 18.15
CA LYS A 92 -10.46 5.61 17.08
C LYS A 92 -11.38 5.34 15.91
N PHE A 93 -10.85 5.32 14.70
CA PHE A 93 -11.57 4.79 13.54
C PHE A 93 -11.79 3.28 13.66
N GLU A 94 -12.93 2.82 13.17
CA GLU A 94 -13.39 1.45 13.22
C GLU A 94 -13.98 1.05 11.86
N LEU A 95 -14.16 -0.25 11.64
CA LEU A 95 -14.81 -0.75 10.43
C LEU A 95 -16.21 -0.14 10.20
N GLY A 96 -16.95 0.16 11.29
CA GLY A 96 -18.26 0.79 11.21
C GLY A 96 -18.24 2.17 10.52
N ASP A 97 -17.17 2.95 10.68
CA ASP A 97 -17.07 4.26 10.02
C ASP A 97 -16.87 4.10 8.52
N LEU A 98 -15.98 3.19 8.13
CA LEU A 98 -15.69 2.93 6.73
C LEU A 98 -16.95 2.38 6.04
N LYS A 99 -17.69 1.49 6.70
CA LYS A 99 -19.02 1.06 6.23
C LYS A 99 -20.01 2.22 6.11
N LYS A 100 -20.05 3.15 7.08
CA LYS A 100 -20.94 4.33 7.05
C LYS A 100 -20.62 5.25 5.88
N ILE A 101 -19.34 5.49 5.61
CA ILE A 101 -18.84 6.28 4.47
C ILE A 101 -19.26 5.62 3.15
N PHE A 102 -18.99 4.32 3.00
CA PHE A 102 -19.23 3.58 1.76
C PHE A 102 -20.66 3.05 1.59
N ASN A 103 -21.55 3.26 2.55
CA ASN A 103 -22.95 2.88 2.43
C ASN A 103 -23.60 3.59 1.22
N PRO A 104 -24.27 2.86 0.30
CA PRO A 104 -24.94 3.46 -0.85
C PRO A 104 -25.96 4.55 -0.49
N LYS A 105 -26.64 4.40 0.66
CA LYS A 105 -27.61 5.41 1.15
C LYS A 105 -26.95 6.76 1.47
N ASN A 106 -25.65 6.75 1.79
CA ASN A 106 -24.91 7.96 2.13
C ASN A 106 -24.03 8.48 0.98
N SER A 107 -24.23 8.00 -0.25
CA SER A 107 -23.28 8.27 -1.35
C SER A 107 -23.09 9.76 -1.63
N LYS A 108 -24.17 10.55 -1.64
CA LYS A 108 -24.08 12.01 -1.80
C LYS A 108 -23.34 12.70 -0.64
N LYS A 109 -23.57 12.25 0.59
CA LYS A 109 -23.00 12.85 1.81
C LYS A 109 -21.49 12.68 1.89
N TYR A 110 -20.97 11.53 1.46
CA TYR A 110 -19.55 11.19 1.59
C TYR A 110 -18.81 11.12 0.25
N LYS A 111 -19.36 11.66 -0.85
CA LYS A 111 -18.78 11.57 -2.19
C LYS A 111 -17.28 11.96 -2.21
N LEU A 112 -16.96 13.16 -1.71
CA LEU A 112 -15.57 13.64 -1.65
C LEU A 112 -14.66 12.76 -0.78
N VAL A 113 -15.19 12.20 0.31
CA VAL A 113 -14.42 11.31 1.20
C VAL A 113 -14.11 9.99 0.51
N LYS A 114 -15.04 9.46 -0.30
CA LYS A 114 -14.84 8.23 -1.08
C LYS A 114 -13.78 8.42 -2.16
N GLU A 115 -13.90 9.49 -2.95
CA GLU A 115 -12.94 9.84 -4.01
C GLU A 115 -11.54 10.05 -3.42
N ALA A 116 -11.44 10.81 -2.33
CA ALA A 116 -10.16 11.02 -1.64
C ALA A 116 -9.60 9.73 -1.01
N TRP A 117 -10.45 8.81 -0.54
CA TRP A 117 -10.01 7.52 -0.01
C TRP A 117 -9.43 6.63 -1.11
N GLU A 118 -10.06 6.58 -2.29
CA GLU A 118 -9.55 5.87 -3.45
C GLU A 118 -8.21 6.42 -3.93
N ALA A 119 -8.09 7.76 -4.00
CA ALA A 119 -6.84 8.44 -4.32
C ALA A 119 -5.76 8.13 -3.27
N PHE A 120 -6.11 8.17 -1.99
CA PHE A 120 -5.20 7.85 -0.89
C PHE A 120 -4.67 6.41 -0.97
N LEU A 121 -5.53 5.41 -1.19
CA LEU A 121 -5.12 4.01 -1.32
C LEU A 121 -4.23 3.79 -2.55
N SER A 122 -4.45 4.56 -3.62
CA SER A 122 -3.63 4.50 -4.84
C SER A 122 -2.33 5.30 -4.70
N SER A 123 -2.25 6.25 -3.77
CA SER A 123 -1.14 7.17 -3.61
C SER A 123 0.17 6.51 -3.19
N ARG A 124 1.29 7.11 -3.58
CA ARG A 124 2.61 6.75 -3.05
C ARG A 124 2.73 7.00 -1.55
N HIS A 125 2.05 8.02 -1.05
CA HIS A 125 2.11 8.45 0.34
C HIS A 125 1.82 7.31 1.35
N ILE A 126 0.77 6.51 1.13
CA ILE A 126 0.46 5.42 2.07
C ILE A 126 1.52 4.33 2.08
N ARG A 127 2.18 4.09 0.94
CA ARG A 127 3.28 3.12 0.84
C ARG A 127 4.50 3.63 1.60
N ASP A 128 4.84 4.90 1.44
CA ASP A 128 5.93 5.54 2.19
C ASP A 128 5.64 5.55 3.70
N CYS A 129 4.39 5.82 4.10
CA CYS A 129 3.96 5.75 5.49
C CYS A 129 4.18 4.35 6.08
N ILE A 130 3.86 3.28 5.35
CA ILE A 130 4.09 1.90 5.84
C ILE A 130 5.59 1.61 5.98
N GLN A 131 6.39 2.00 4.98
CA GLN A 131 7.83 1.73 4.96
C GLN A 131 8.58 2.49 6.07
N ARG A 132 8.23 3.76 6.29
CA ARG A 132 8.90 4.66 7.24
C ARG A 132 8.34 4.56 8.67
N ASN A 133 7.19 3.90 8.87
CA ASN A 133 6.59 3.78 10.20
C ASN A 133 7.40 2.83 11.10
N GLN A 134 8.13 3.42 12.03
CA GLN A 134 8.95 2.72 13.03
C GLN A 134 8.14 1.82 13.98
N LYS A 135 6.83 2.06 14.13
CA LYS A 135 5.94 1.21 14.97
C LYS A 135 5.52 -0.07 14.25
N THR A 136 5.73 -0.16 12.94
CA THR A 136 5.43 -1.36 12.15
C THR A 136 6.66 -2.24 12.12
N LYS A 137 6.58 -3.43 12.70
CA LYS A 137 7.66 -4.44 12.63
C LYS A 137 8.00 -4.72 11.16
N PRO A 138 9.27 -4.93 10.78
CA PRO A 138 9.67 -5.18 9.39
C PRO A 138 8.82 -6.25 8.69
N GLY A 139 8.63 -7.42 9.31
CA GLY A 139 7.78 -8.48 8.75
C GLY A 139 6.28 -8.15 8.63
N SER A 140 5.78 -7.15 9.37
CA SER A 140 4.40 -6.69 9.23
C SER A 140 4.20 -5.67 8.10
N ARG A 141 5.27 -5.08 7.56
CA ARG A 141 5.16 -4.09 6.46
C ARG A 141 4.56 -4.72 5.21
N ILE A 142 5.00 -5.93 4.87
CA ILE A 142 4.45 -6.70 3.74
C ILE A 142 2.94 -6.94 3.95
N GLN A 143 2.53 -7.32 5.16
CA GLN A 143 1.10 -7.51 5.48
C GLN A 143 0.28 -6.23 5.29
N TYR A 144 0.84 -5.05 5.63
CA TYR A 144 0.18 -3.78 5.38
C TYR A 144 0.13 -3.42 3.89
N MET A 145 1.18 -3.71 3.11
CA MET A 145 1.15 -3.51 1.65
C MET A 145 0.07 -4.38 1.00
N VAL A 146 -0.03 -5.66 1.38
CA VAL A 146 -1.10 -6.56 0.93
C VAL A 146 -2.48 -6.03 1.34
N ALA A 147 -2.59 -5.45 2.55
CA ALA A 147 -3.84 -4.89 3.02
C ALA A 147 -4.36 -3.71 2.17
N ILE A 148 -3.47 -2.91 1.55
CA ILE A 148 -3.90 -1.88 0.58
C ILE A 148 -4.69 -2.51 -0.55
N GLN A 149 -4.16 -3.57 -1.17
CA GLN A 149 -4.83 -4.23 -2.29
C GLN A 149 -6.17 -4.84 -1.86
N ILE A 150 -6.23 -5.42 -0.67
CA ILE A 150 -7.49 -5.92 -0.10
C ILE A 150 -8.52 -4.78 0.01
N LEU A 151 -8.09 -3.61 0.52
CA LEU A 151 -8.98 -2.46 0.67
C LEU A 151 -9.44 -1.89 -0.69
N ILE A 152 -8.58 -1.90 -1.71
CA ILE A 152 -8.92 -1.52 -3.09
C ILE A 152 -9.96 -2.48 -3.67
N ASN A 153 -9.75 -3.80 -3.51
CA ASN A 153 -10.67 -4.82 -4.04
C ASN A 153 -12.06 -4.77 -3.38
N GLU A 154 -12.18 -4.27 -2.16
CA GLU A 154 -13.49 -4.06 -1.53
C GLU A 154 -14.27 -2.91 -2.18
N LEU A 155 -13.61 -1.91 -2.77
CA LEU A 155 -14.26 -0.77 -3.42
C LEU A 155 -15.04 -1.20 -4.68
N GLN A 156 -14.60 -2.27 -5.34
CA GLN A 156 -15.25 -2.84 -6.53
C GLN A 156 -16.54 -3.62 -6.22
N ARG A 157 -17.02 -3.59 -4.97
CA ARG A 157 -18.19 -4.37 -4.55
C ARG A 157 -19.44 -3.54 -4.43
N PRO A 158 -20.62 -4.16 -4.58
CA PRO A 158 -21.91 -3.48 -4.35
C PRO A 158 -22.04 -2.88 -2.94
N PHE A 159 -21.45 -3.54 -1.94
CA PHE A 159 -21.43 -3.08 -0.54
C PHE A 159 -20.00 -3.16 0.00
N PRO A 160 -19.16 -2.13 -0.25
CA PRO A 160 -17.77 -2.15 0.19
C PRO A 160 -17.66 -2.33 1.71
N TYR A 161 -16.71 -3.18 2.12
CA TYR A 161 -16.32 -3.42 3.52
C TYR A 161 -17.37 -4.10 4.43
N ASP A 162 -18.58 -4.41 3.94
CA ASP A 162 -19.64 -4.94 4.80
C ASP A 162 -19.32 -6.32 5.40
N LYS A 163 -18.59 -7.15 4.65
CA LYS A 163 -18.14 -8.49 5.11
C LYS A 163 -16.64 -8.57 5.29
N PHE A 164 -15.95 -7.44 5.53
CA PHE A 164 -14.49 -7.38 5.60
C PHE A 164 -13.91 -8.41 6.57
N LEU A 165 -14.30 -8.39 7.85
CA LEU A 165 -13.74 -9.28 8.88
C LEU A 165 -14.17 -10.75 8.74
N SER A 166 -15.29 -11.04 8.07
CA SER A 166 -15.81 -12.40 7.92
C SER A 166 -15.36 -13.06 6.61
N LYS A 167 -15.18 -12.30 5.53
CA LYS A 167 -14.70 -12.80 4.24
C LYS A 167 -13.26 -13.27 4.33
N TYR A 168 -12.42 -12.47 4.95
CA TYR A 168 -11.00 -12.78 5.14
C TYR A 168 -10.76 -13.69 6.37
N LYS A 169 -11.82 -14.29 6.94
CA LYS A 169 -11.74 -15.21 8.08
C LYS A 169 -11.30 -16.64 7.70
N LYS A 170 -11.64 -17.11 6.49
CA LYS A 170 -11.44 -18.52 6.05
C LYS A 170 -10.45 -18.71 4.89
N ALA A 171 -10.14 -17.68 4.11
CA ALA A 171 -9.25 -17.80 2.95
C ALA A 171 -7.76 -18.02 3.30
N TYR A 172 -7.39 -18.00 4.58
CA TYR A 172 -6.00 -17.89 5.05
C TYR A 172 -5.49 -19.12 5.83
N GLN A 173 -6.27 -20.19 5.93
CA GLN A 173 -5.79 -21.45 6.50
C GLN A 173 -5.15 -22.40 5.48
N ASN A 174 -5.23 -22.13 4.16
CA ASN A 174 -4.76 -23.08 3.14
C ASN A 174 -4.44 -22.50 1.74
N ARG A 175 -4.07 -21.22 1.57
CA ARG A 175 -3.72 -20.72 0.22
C ARG A 175 -2.56 -19.73 0.21
N ILE A 176 -1.54 -20.10 -0.56
CA ILE A 176 -0.64 -19.19 -1.27
C ILE A 176 -1.53 -18.19 -2.03
N LEU A 177 -1.27 -16.89 -1.87
CA LEU A 177 -1.97 -15.87 -2.66
C LEU A 177 -1.73 -16.17 -4.14
N PRO A 178 -2.75 -16.20 -5.02
CA PRO A 178 -2.53 -16.45 -6.44
C PRO A 178 -1.54 -15.40 -6.99
N ALA A 179 -0.61 -15.80 -7.85
CA ALA A 179 0.46 -14.93 -8.36
C ALA A 179 -0.05 -13.61 -9.00
N GLU A 180 -1.29 -13.63 -9.48
CA GLU A 180 -2.05 -12.50 -10.01
C GLU A 180 -2.32 -11.38 -8.97
N TYR A 181 -2.19 -11.66 -7.68
CA TYR A 181 -2.38 -10.71 -6.57
C TYR A 181 -1.07 -10.05 -6.11
N ILE A 182 0.07 -10.41 -6.73
CA ILE A 182 1.39 -9.79 -6.52
C ILE A 182 1.66 -8.83 -7.70
N GLN A 183 0.79 -7.84 -7.88
CA GLN A 183 1.06 -6.68 -8.74
C GLN A 183 1.29 -5.41 -7.90
N PRO A 184 2.45 -5.28 -7.20
CA PRO A 184 2.85 -3.93 -6.80
C PRO A 184 4.34 -3.58 -6.98
N PHE A 185 5.17 -4.40 -7.62
CA PHE A 185 6.63 -4.13 -7.64
C PHE A 185 7.29 -4.06 -9.01
N SER A 186 6.60 -4.42 -10.11
CA SER A 186 7.11 -4.12 -11.45
C SER A 186 7.33 -2.62 -11.59
N GLU A 187 6.39 -1.78 -11.13
CA GLU A 187 6.51 -0.32 -11.15
C GLU A 187 7.70 0.22 -10.35
N PHE A 188 8.13 -0.44 -9.26
CA PHE A 188 9.29 0.01 -8.48
C PHE A 188 10.60 -0.22 -9.25
N CYS A 189 10.69 -1.32 -10.01
CA CYS A 189 11.80 -1.58 -10.92
C CYS A 189 11.72 -0.69 -12.18
N SER A 190 10.52 -0.40 -12.67
CA SER A 190 10.30 0.51 -13.79
C SER A 190 10.66 1.96 -13.46
N GLN A 191 10.42 2.41 -12.22
CA GLN A 191 10.74 3.77 -11.76
C GLN A 191 12.22 4.00 -11.47
N SER A 192 13.01 2.93 -11.38
CA SER A 192 14.47 2.99 -11.20
C SER A 192 15.24 2.83 -12.50
N MET A 193 14.58 2.54 -13.63
CA MET A 193 15.21 2.47 -14.96
C MET A 193 15.35 3.87 -15.57
N TYR A 194 16.58 4.26 -15.87
CA TYR A 194 16.89 5.52 -16.54
C TYR A 194 16.86 5.41 -18.06
N GLN A 195 17.37 4.29 -18.59
CA GLN A 195 17.54 4.11 -20.03
C GLN A 195 17.67 2.62 -20.37
N GLU A 196 17.01 2.21 -21.45
CA GLU A 196 17.14 0.89 -22.05
C GLU A 196 17.63 1.06 -23.49
N ASP A 197 18.73 0.38 -23.84
CA ASP A 197 19.14 0.17 -25.22
C ASP A 197 19.09 -1.32 -25.56
N GLU A 198 19.32 -1.70 -26.81
CA GLU A 198 19.12 -3.08 -27.27
C GLU A 198 19.96 -4.12 -26.48
N ASN A 199 21.05 -3.70 -25.83
CA ASN A 199 22.01 -4.59 -25.20
C ASN A 199 22.19 -4.36 -23.69
N SER A 200 21.70 -3.25 -23.14
CA SER A 200 21.97 -2.87 -21.76
C SER A 200 20.84 -2.06 -21.11
N THR A 201 20.83 -2.10 -19.78
CA THR A 201 19.86 -1.42 -18.93
C THR A 201 20.61 -0.61 -17.88
N ILE A 202 20.25 0.67 -17.77
CA ILE A 202 20.73 1.57 -16.72
C ILE A 202 19.65 1.73 -15.66
N PHE A 203 19.98 1.43 -14.40
CA PHE A 203 19.02 1.49 -13.29
C PHE A 203 19.67 1.93 -11.96
N ILE A 204 18.85 2.46 -11.05
CA ILE A 204 19.28 2.89 -9.71
C ILE A 204 18.99 1.82 -8.65
N LEU A 205 19.99 1.53 -7.83
CA LEU A 205 19.87 0.78 -6.58
C LEU A 205 20.01 1.71 -5.38
N GLY A 206 18.99 1.76 -4.52
CA GLY A 206 18.94 2.71 -3.40
C GLY A 206 18.33 4.06 -3.79
N GLY A 207 18.14 4.94 -2.81
CA GLY A 207 17.51 6.24 -3.01
C GLY A 207 16.06 6.27 -2.54
N SER A 208 15.76 7.21 -1.63
CA SER A 208 14.37 7.61 -1.37
C SER A 208 13.95 8.52 -2.52
N CYS A 209 13.21 7.99 -3.50
CA CYS A 209 12.41 8.86 -4.35
C CYS A 209 11.34 9.58 -3.53
#